data_AF-A0A255T7P1-F1
#
_entry.id   AF-A0A255T7P1-F1
#
_cell.length_a   1.000
_cell.length_b   1.000
_cell.length_c   1.000
_cell.angle_alpha   90.00
_cell.angle_beta   90.00
_cell.angle_gamma   90.00
#
_symmetry.space_group_name_H-M   'P 1'
#
loop_
_entity.id
_entity.type
_entity.pdbx_description
1 polymer ?
#
loop_
_entity_poly.entity_id
_entity_poly.type
_entity_poly.pdbx_seq_one_letter_code
_entity_poly.pdbx_strand_id
1 'polypeptide(L)'
;MVEHQTPLQEWLQEAIGGFQEILKSWGCTTLSALHKDGCLSMATLRKLDPQNPDPTISIETVVSMIGKLMNMAQLLFSESEQPRVQSTLASVLARVVAAHSQLTANDKAKALERRRIRYKHQFC
;
A
#
# COMPACT_ATOMS: atom_id res chain seq x y z
N MET A 1 -17.79 -14.17 -26.30
CA MET A 1 -16.58 -14.41 -25.49
C MET A 1 -16.61 -13.38 -24.38
N VAL A 2 -16.98 -13.79 -23.16
CA VAL A 2 -17.04 -12.87 -22.01
C VAL A 2 -15.65 -12.91 -21.39
N GLU A 3 -14.89 -11.84 -21.53
CA GLU A 3 -13.62 -11.69 -20.84
C GLU A 3 -13.91 -11.70 -19.33
N HIS A 4 -13.56 -12.80 -18.67
CA HIS A 4 -13.55 -12.87 -17.22
C HIS A 4 -12.42 -11.97 -16.71
N GLN A 5 -12.71 -10.68 -16.56
CA GLN A 5 -11.89 -9.78 -15.77
C GLN A 5 -11.81 -10.38 -14.36
N THR A 6 -10.64 -10.94 -14.05
CA THR A 6 -10.34 -11.40 -12.70
C THR A 6 -10.40 -10.14 -11.83
N PRO A 7 -11.21 -10.11 -10.76
CA PRO A 7 -11.29 -8.92 -9.91
C PRO A 7 -9.89 -8.58 -9.43
N LEU A 8 -9.49 -7.32 -9.66
CA LEU A 8 -8.19 -6.84 -9.21
C LEU A 8 -8.09 -7.08 -7.70
N GLN A 9 -6.99 -7.68 -7.25
CA GLN A 9 -6.80 -7.96 -5.83
C GLN A 9 -6.92 -6.65 -5.04
N GLU A 10 -7.71 -6.64 -3.95
CA GLU A 10 -8.03 -5.41 -3.21
C GLU A 10 -6.77 -4.68 -2.73
N TRP A 11 -5.72 -5.41 -2.34
CA TRP A 11 -4.43 -4.82 -1.95
C TRP A 11 -3.71 -4.11 -3.10
N LEU A 12 -3.90 -4.56 -4.35
CA LEU A 12 -3.31 -3.92 -5.53
C LEU A 12 -4.02 -2.60 -5.83
N GLN A 13 -5.34 -2.52 -5.61
CA GLN A 13 -6.07 -1.25 -5.71
C GLN A 13 -5.59 -0.24 -4.67
N GLU A 14 -5.39 -0.68 -3.42
CA GLU A 14 -4.80 0.16 -2.37
C GLU A 14 -3.37 0.59 -2.73
N ALA A 15 -2.58 -0.28 -3.34
CA ALA A 15 -1.23 0.07 -3.79
C ALA A 15 -1.26 1.13 -4.89
N ILE A 16 -2.13 0.99 -5.90
CA ILE A 16 -2.28 1.97 -6.98
C ILE A 16 -2.72 3.32 -6.41
N GLY A 17 -3.78 3.35 -5.59
CA GLY A 17 -4.27 4.56 -4.96
C GLY A 17 -3.22 5.22 -4.07
N GLY A 18 -2.53 4.42 -3.27
CA GLY A 18 -1.45 4.87 -2.40
C GLY A 18 -0.27 5.47 -3.17
N PHE A 19 0.13 4.89 -4.31
CA PHE A 19 1.17 5.48 -5.15
C PHE A 19 0.75 6.81 -5.78
N GLN A 20 -0.54 7.01 -6.09
CA GLN A 20 -1.05 8.32 -6.52
C GLN A 20 -0.96 9.37 -5.39
N GLU A 21 -1.18 8.98 -4.14
CA GLU A 21 -1.00 9.86 -2.97
C GLU A 21 0.47 10.19 -2.73
N ILE A 22 1.35 9.19 -2.85
CA ILE A 22 2.80 9.38 -2.76
C ILE A 22 3.27 10.36 -3.82
N LEU A 23 2.82 10.24 -5.07
CA LEU A 23 3.16 11.19 -6.13
C LEU A 23 2.81 12.63 -5.74
N LYS A 24 1.59 12.84 -5.24
CA LYS A 24 1.15 14.16 -4.76
C LYS A 24 2.00 14.66 -3.60
N SER A 25 2.34 13.80 -2.64
CA SER A 25 3.16 14.21 -1.50
C SER A 25 4.60 14.53 -1.92
N TRP A 26 5.13 13.80 -2.89
CA TRP A 26 6.45 13.99 -3.49
C TRP A 26 6.55 15.22 -4.40
N GLY A 27 5.44 15.90 -4.68
CA GLY A 27 5.39 17.03 -5.62
C GLY A 27 5.46 16.61 -7.10
N CYS A 28 5.18 15.34 -7.39
CA CYS A 28 5.25 14.75 -8.71
C CYS A 28 3.86 14.45 -9.26
N THR A 29 3.69 14.52 -10.58
CA THR A 29 2.42 14.21 -11.26
C THR A 29 2.41 12.84 -11.94
N THR A 30 3.57 12.20 -12.10
CA THR A 30 3.68 10.94 -12.84
C THR A 30 4.64 9.97 -12.15
N LEU A 31 4.38 8.67 -12.30
CA LEU A 31 5.27 7.60 -11.84
C LEU A 31 6.69 7.74 -12.43
N SER A 32 6.82 8.28 -13.64
CA SER A 32 8.12 8.55 -14.26
C SER A 32 8.99 9.53 -13.48
N ALA A 33 8.40 10.43 -12.69
CA ALA A 33 9.16 11.34 -11.85
C ALA A 33 9.84 10.60 -10.69
N LEU A 34 9.15 9.63 -10.05
CA LEU A 34 9.75 8.75 -9.04
C LEU A 34 10.90 7.90 -9.61
N HIS A 35 10.84 7.57 -10.90
CA HIS A 35 11.95 6.89 -11.59
C HIS A 35 13.15 7.82 -11.81
N LYS A 36 12.91 9.10 -12.14
CA LYS A 36 13.99 10.09 -12.39
C LYS A 36 14.85 10.35 -11.16
N ASP A 37 14.27 10.25 -9.98
CA ASP A 37 15.01 10.35 -8.71
C ASP A 37 15.91 9.12 -8.45
N GLY A 38 15.95 8.15 -9.37
CA GLY A 38 16.76 6.93 -9.28
C GLY A 38 16.25 5.90 -8.28
N CYS A 39 15.15 6.21 -7.58
CA CYS A 39 14.64 5.42 -6.46
C CYS A 39 14.07 4.06 -6.89
N LEU A 40 13.38 4.03 -8.04
CA LEU A 40 12.51 2.92 -8.45
C LEU A 40 12.66 2.58 -9.93
N SER A 41 12.50 1.31 -10.27
CA SER A 41 12.49 0.85 -11.67
C SER A 41 11.20 1.25 -12.38
N MET A 42 11.32 1.84 -13.57
CA MET A 42 10.16 2.18 -14.40
C MET A 42 9.35 0.94 -14.79
N ALA A 43 10.00 -0.21 -14.97
CA ALA A 43 9.31 -1.46 -15.28
C ALA A 43 8.36 -1.88 -14.16
N THR A 44 8.78 -1.69 -12.89
CA THR A 44 7.94 -2.01 -11.72
C THR A 44 6.86 -0.95 -11.50
N LEU A 45 7.18 0.32 -11.71
CA LEU A 45 6.20 1.41 -11.59
C LEU A 45 5.05 1.28 -12.58
N ARG A 46 5.34 0.86 -13.84
CA ARG A 46 4.29 0.62 -14.85
C ARG A 46 3.26 -0.43 -14.43
N LYS A 47 3.63 -1.37 -13.55
CA LYS A 47 2.69 -2.37 -13.02
C LYS A 47 1.63 -1.78 -12.09
N LEU A 48 1.89 -0.57 -11.56
CA LEU A 48 0.99 0.19 -10.70
C LEU A 48 0.28 1.32 -11.47
N ASP A 49 0.27 1.27 -12.81
CA ASP A 49 -0.46 2.24 -13.62
C ASP A 49 -1.98 2.09 -13.39
N PRO A 50 -2.70 3.14 -12.96
CA PRO A 50 -4.15 3.08 -12.78
C PRO A 50 -4.93 2.71 -14.04
N GLN A 51 -4.40 2.99 -15.23
CA GLN A 51 -5.06 2.69 -16.51
C GLN A 51 -4.84 1.24 -16.96
N ASN A 52 -3.72 0.63 -16.55
CA ASN A 52 -3.36 -0.73 -16.93
C ASN A 52 -2.57 -1.44 -15.82
N PRO A 53 -3.22 -1.81 -14.72
CA PRO A 53 -2.55 -2.45 -13.60
C PRO A 53 -2.15 -3.89 -13.95
N ASP A 54 -0.92 -4.28 -13.58
CA ASP A 54 -0.41 -5.63 -13.82
C ASP A 54 -0.53 -6.46 -12.52
N PRO A 55 -1.43 -7.46 -12.47
CA PRO A 55 -1.66 -8.28 -11.27
C PRO A 55 -0.50 -9.22 -10.93
N THR A 56 0.54 -9.30 -11.78
CA THR A 56 1.74 -10.11 -11.50
C THR A 56 2.70 -9.44 -10.52
N ILE A 57 2.50 -8.16 -10.17
CA ILE A 57 3.32 -7.53 -9.14
C ILE A 57 3.06 -8.19 -7.78
N SER A 58 4.14 -8.51 -7.07
CA SER A 58 4.05 -9.08 -5.73
C SER A 58 3.95 -7.98 -4.68
N ILE A 59 3.33 -8.27 -3.53
CA ILE A 59 3.28 -7.31 -2.44
C ILE A 59 4.68 -6.95 -1.91
N GLU A 60 5.59 -7.91 -1.84
CA GLU A 60 6.96 -7.70 -1.35
C GLU A 60 7.68 -6.66 -2.21
N THR A 61 7.40 -6.68 -3.53
CA THR A 61 7.89 -5.68 -4.46
C THR A 61 7.36 -4.30 -4.09
N VAL A 62 6.05 -4.15 -3.88
CA VAL A 62 5.43 -2.87 -3.48
C VAL A 62 5.96 -2.35 -2.14
N VAL A 63 6.06 -3.23 -1.13
CA VAL A 63 6.63 -2.91 0.18
C VAL A 63 8.07 -2.45 0.07
N SER A 64 8.90 -3.15 -0.74
CA SER A 64 10.29 -2.75 -1.00
C SER A 64 10.38 -1.38 -1.68
N MET A 65 9.48 -1.09 -2.63
CA MET A 65 9.42 0.22 -3.29
C MET A 65 9.11 1.34 -2.28
N ILE A 66 8.11 1.16 -1.43
CA ILE A 66 7.75 2.16 -0.41
C ILE A 66 8.90 2.34 0.59
N GLY A 67 9.56 1.25 1.02
CA GLY A 67 10.73 1.33 1.90
C GLY A 67 11.90 2.11 1.29
N LYS A 68 12.19 1.92 0.00
CA LYS A 68 13.19 2.73 -0.72
C LYS A 68 12.82 4.21 -0.73
N LEU A 69 11.54 4.53 -0.99
CA LEU A 69 11.05 5.90 -0.96
C LEU A 69 11.16 6.51 0.45
N MET A 70 10.91 5.76 1.51
CA MET A 70 11.10 6.25 2.88
C MET A 70 12.55 6.62 3.16
N ASN A 71 13.52 5.80 2.73
CA ASN A 71 14.94 6.14 2.87
C ASN A 71 15.31 7.36 2.03
N MET A 72 14.82 7.43 0.79
CA MET A 72 15.10 8.55 -0.11
C MET A 72 14.47 9.86 0.37
N ALA A 73 13.31 9.79 1.03
CA ALA A 73 12.68 10.98 1.57
C ALA A 73 13.55 11.68 2.62
N GLN A 74 14.40 10.93 3.36
CA GLN A 74 15.36 11.50 4.31
C GLN A 74 16.51 12.26 3.62
N LEU A 75 16.81 11.92 2.36
CA LEU A 75 17.89 12.53 1.59
C LEU A 75 17.40 13.72 0.74
N LEU A 76 16.16 13.66 0.27
CA LEU A 76 15.63 14.61 -0.72
C LEU A 76 14.81 15.75 -0.12
N PHE A 77 14.11 15.51 1.00
CA PHE A 77 13.24 16.53 1.61
C PHE A 77 13.92 17.23 2.77
N SER A 78 13.56 18.50 2.96
CA SER A 78 13.96 19.31 4.10
C SER A 78 13.30 18.83 5.40
N GLU A 79 13.85 19.19 6.56
CA GLU A 79 13.32 18.78 7.88
C GLU A 79 11.84 19.17 8.09
N SER A 80 11.37 20.24 7.46
CA SER A 80 9.97 20.68 7.53
C SER A 80 9.02 19.85 6.64
N GLU A 81 9.52 19.27 5.56
CA GLU A 81 8.74 18.50 4.59
C GLU A 81 8.79 16.99 4.84
N GLN A 82 9.90 16.51 5.42
CA GLN A 82 10.12 15.10 5.74
C GLN A 82 8.97 14.46 6.53
N PRO A 83 8.44 15.06 7.63
CA PRO A 83 7.37 14.44 8.40
C PRO A 83 6.11 14.18 7.58
N ARG A 84 5.77 15.11 6.68
CA ARG A 84 4.60 14.98 5.80
C ARG A 84 4.78 13.82 4.83
N VAL A 85 5.92 13.76 4.13
CA VAL A 85 6.20 12.71 3.14
C VAL A 85 6.32 11.34 3.81
N GLN A 86 7.03 11.25 4.94
CA GLN A 86 7.17 10.01 5.72
C GLN A 86 5.81 9.50 6.23
N SER A 87 4.94 10.40 6.72
CA SER A 87 3.60 10.05 7.17
C SER A 87 2.75 9.47 6.03
N THR A 88 2.79 10.08 4.83
CA THR A 88 2.10 9.53 3.65
C THR A 88 2.62 8.13 3.30
N LEU A 89 3.94 7.95 3.23
CA LEU A 89 4.54 6.65 2.91
C LEU A 89 4.18 5.57 3.93
N ALA A 90 4.25 5.89 5.23
CA ALA A 90 3.90 4.97 6.30
C ALA A 90 2.41 4.59 6.27
N SER A 91 1.52 5.56 6.02
CA SER A 91 0.08 5.33 5.88
C SER A 91 -0.23 4.41 4.69
N VAL A 92 0.38 4.67 3.53
CA VAL A 92 0.20 3.83 2.34
C VAL A 92 0.70 2.42 2.59
N LEU A 93 1.89 2.27 3.17
CA LEU A 93 2.43 0.94 3.51
C LEU A 93 1.48 0.17 4.43
N ALA A 94 0.97 0.81 5.48
CA ALA A 94 0.05 0.19 6.43
C ALA A 94 -1.24 -0.28 5.74
N ARG A 95 -1.82 0.54 4.87
CA ARG A 95 -3.05 0.18 4.12
C ARG A 95 -2.82 -0.98 3.16
N VAL A 96 -1.73 -0.96 2.39
CA VAL A 96 -1.39 -2.05 1.47
C VAL A 96 -1.21 -3.37 2.22
N VAL A 97 -0.43 -3.36 3.31
CA VAL A 97 -0.19 -4.56 4.13
C VAL A 97 -1.48 -5.05 4.79
N ALA A 98 -2.32 -4.15 5.29
CA ALA A 98 -3.61 -4.51 5.89
C ALA A 98 -4.57 -5.11 4.84
N ALA A 99 -4.62 -4.55 3.64
CA ALA A 99 -5.46 -5.03 2.55
C ALA A 99 -4.99 -6.39 2.01
N HIS A 100 -3.70 -6.71 2.11
CA HIS A 100 -3.17 -8.03 1.77
C HIS A 100 -3.36 -9.06 2.89
N SER A 101 -3.24 -8.63 4.14
CA SER A 101 -3.32 -9.49 5.33
C SER A 101 -4.75 -9.65 5.83
N GLN A 102 -5.73 -9.77 4.92
CA GLN A 102 -7.13 -9.82 5.32
C GLN A 102 -7.39 -10.96 6.30
N LEU A 103 -8.13 -10.66 7.36
CA LEU A 103 -8.55 -11.67 8.32
C LEU A 103 -9.34 -12.76 7.61
N THR A 104 -8.89 -14.00 7.78
CA THR A 104 -9.65 -15.16 7.28
C THR A 104 -10.98 -15.25 8.00
N ALA A 105 -11.94 -15.98 7.42
CA ALA A 105 -13.20 -16.27 8.09
C ALA A 105 -12.99 -16.92 9.48
N ASN A 106 -11.94 -17.74 9.61
CA ASN A 106 -11.54 -18.38 10.87
C ASN A 106 -11.03 -17.35 11.89
N ASP A 107 -10.22 -16.38 11.48
CA ASP A 107 -9.72 -15.34 12.37
C ASP A 107 -10.87 -14.47 12.89
N LYS A 108 -11.82 -14.13 12.01
CA LYS A 108 -13.05 -13.41 12.36
C LYS A 108 -13.89 -14.21 13.36
N ALA A 109 -14.10 -15.50 13.12
CA ALA A 109 -14.86 -16.38 14.01
C ALA A 109 -14.20 -16.51 15.40
N LYS A 110 -12.88 -16.73 15.45
CA LYS A 110 -12.12 -16.78 16.71
C LYS A 110 -12.17 -15.46 17.47
N ALA A 111 -12.07 -14.33 16.77
CA ALA A 111 -12.17 -13.00 17.38
C ALA A 111 -13.57 -12.75 17.97
N LEU A 112 -14.62 -13.14 17.26
CA LEU A 112 -16.01 -13.05 17.73
C LEU A 112 -16.26 -13.96 18.94
N GLU A 113 -15.74 -15.19 18.96
CA GLU A 113 -15.88 -16.08 20.10
C GLU A 113 -15.12 -15.55 21.33
N ARG A 114 -13.89 -15.06 21.16
CA ARG A 114 -13.15 -14.39 22.24
C ARG A 114 -13.84 -13.12 22.75
N ARG A 115 -14.51 -12.38 21.85
CA ARG A 115 -15.37 -11.25 22.25
C ARG A 115 -16.52 -11.75 23.12
N ARG A 116 -17.24 -12.79 22.70
CA ARG A 116 -18.35 -13.39 23.45
C ARG A 116 -17.94 -13.86 24.85
N ILE A 117 -16.79 -14.53 24.97
CA ILE A 117 -16.24 -14.99 26.25
C ILE A 117 -15.94 -13.80 27.17
N ARG A 118 -15.26 -12.77 26.66
CA ARG A 118 -14.96 -11.56 27.46
C ARG A 118 -16.21 -10.86 27.99
N TYR A 119 -17.25 -10.74 27.18
CA TYR A 119 -18.51 -10.14 27.64
C TYR A 119 -19.24 -11.04 28.65
N LYS A 120 -19.17 -12.37 28.55
CA LYS A 120 -19.73 -13.27 29.58
C LYS A 120 -19.07 -13.11 30.96
N HIS A 121 -17.75 -12.89 31.01
CA HIS A 121 -17.02 -12.71 32.27
C HIS A 121 -17.18 -11.32 32.89
N GLN A 122 -17.73 -10.34 32.18
CA GLN A 122 -17.92 -8.98 32.68
C GLN A 122 -19.24 -8.80 33.47
N PHE A 123 -20.12 -9.81 33.45
CA PHE A 123 -21.40 -9.83 34.14
C PHE A 123 -21.49 -10.93 35.21
N CYS A 124 -20.36 -11.44 35.69
CA CYS A 124 -20.26 -12.35 36.84
C CYS A 124 -19.55 -11.66 38.00
#